data_AF-A0A972E8W2-F1
#
_entry.id   AF-A0A972E8W2-F1
#
_cell.length_a   1.000
_cell.length_b   1.000
_cell.length_c   1.000
_cell.angle_alpha   90.00
_cell.angle_beta   90.00
_cell.angle_gamma   90.00
#
_symmetry.space_group_name_H-M   'P 1'
#
loop_
_entity.id
_entity.type
_entity.pdbx_description
1 polymer ?
#
loop_
_entity_poly.entity_id
_entity_poly.type
_entity_poly.pdbx_seq_one_letter_code
_entity_poly.pdbx_strand_id
1 'polypeptide(L)'
;MTGLDRLNLSLFDTAAPPADSRPARPDYVVRIAQTRSGHDILFCTRHPAPDEVLDRGRREGLAVFTPPEIETFRDAHPEAVAAAIKIKVGLPGSEIVSSRSLKKKARR
;
A
#
# COMPACT_ATOMS: atom_id res chain seq x y z
N MET A 1 -5.27 73.39 -15.23
CA MET A 1 -5.33 72.80 -13.88
C MET A 1 -6.39 71.70 -13.92
N THR A 2 -6.03 70.52 -14.42
CA THR A 2 -5.69 69.30 -13.64
C THR A 2 -6.83 68.79 -12.78
N GLY A 3 -7.47 67.73 -13.24
CA GLY A 3 -8.40 66.88 -12.50
C GLY A 3 -8.39 65.46 -13.07
N LEU A 4 -7.20 64.86 -13.12
CA LEU A 4 -6.97 63.41 -13.07
C LEU A 4 -7.87 62.81 -11.97
N ASP A 5 -8.55 61.68 -12.17
CA ASP A 5 -8.08 60.31 -11.85
C ASP A 5 -9.34 59.69 -11.16
N ARG A 6 -9.88 58.50 -11.38
CA ARG A 6 -9.37 57.17 -11.72
C ARG A 6 -10.54 56.31 -12.20
N LEU A 7 -10.36 55.64 -13.34
CA LEU A 7 -10.91 54.31 -13.53
C LEU A 7 -10.03 53.35 -12.71
N ASN A 8 -10.59 52.62 -11.74
CA ASN A 8 -9.98 51.37 -11.28
C ASN A 8 -11.06 50.49 -10.66
N LEU A 9 -11.72 49.70 -11.49
CA LEU A 9 -11.40 48.28 -11.71
C LEU A 9 -11.76 47.46 -10.47
N SER A 10 -12.97 46.92 -10.57
CA SER A 10 -13.57 45.80 -9.87
C SER A 10 -12.54 44.97 -9.09
N LEU A 11 -12.77 44.96 -7.79
CA LEU A 11 -12.21 44.07 -6.79
C LEU A 11 -12.41 42.62 -7.25
N PHE A 12 -11.49 42.10 -8.07
CA PHE A 12 -11.30 40.66 -8.19
C PHE A 12 -10.75 40.21 -6.84
N ASP A 13 -11.67 39.83 -5.96
CA ASP A 13 -11.40 38.99 -4.80
C ASP A 13 -10.68 37.74 -5.32
N THR A 14 -9.35 37.84 -5.35
CA THR A 14 -8.47 36.77 -5.76
C THR A 14 -8.42 35.86 -4.56
N ALA A 15 -9.43 34.99 -4.46
CA ALA A 15 -9.39 33.83 -3.59
C ALA A 15 -8.03 33.17 -3.82
N ALA A 16 -7.24 33.07 -2.75
CA ALA A 16 -5.93 32.45 -2.76
C ALA A 16 -6.01 31.13 -3.54
N PRO A 17 -5.02 30.81 -4.41
CA PRO A 17 -5.03 29.52 -5.08
C PRO A 17 -5.16 28.42 -4.02
N PRO A 18 -6.08 27.45 -4.18
CA PRO A 18 -6.27 26.41 -3.18
C PRO A 18 -4.92 25.76 -2.93
N ALA A 19 -4.53 25.74 -1.65
CA ALA A 19 -3.27 25.18 -1.18
C ALA A 19 -3.02 23.86 -1.88
N ASP A 20 -1.89 23.80 -2.61
CA ASP A 20 -1.24 22.63 -3.20
C ASP A 20 -1.87 21.31 -2.73
N SER A 21 -3.01 20.94 -3.34
CA SER A 21 -3.71 19.69 -3.05
C SER A 21 -3.03 18.59 -3.85
N ARG A 22 -1.70 18.51 -3.74
CA ARG A 22 -0.98 17.35 -4.24
C ARG A 22 -1.55 16.17 -3.47
N PRO A 23 -2.05 15.13 -4.15
CA PRO A 23 -2.41 13.91 -3.45
C PRO A 23 -1.20 13.52 -2.61
N ALA A 24 -1.42 13.40 -1.29
CA ALA A 24 -0.38 12.95 -0.37
C ALA A 24 0.20 11.67 -0.98
N ARG A 25 1.48 11.71 -1.35
CA ARG A 25 2.10 10.52 -1.93
C ARG A 25 1.94 9.41 -0.90
N PRO A 26 1.47 8.22 -1.30
CA PRO A 26 1.33 7.13 -0.36
C PRO A 26 2.68 6.88 0.33
N ASP A 27 2.65 6.75 1.65
CA ASP A 27 3.80 6.40 2.51
C ASP A 27 4.30 4.96 2.30
N TYR A 28 3.84 4.30 1.23
CA TYR A 28 4.13 2.91 0.90
C TYR A 28 4.35 2.72 -0.60
N VAL A 29 5.16 1.73 -0.92
CA VAL A 29 5.45 1.31 -2.30
C VAL A 29 4.78 -0.04 -2.52
N VAL A 30 4.12 -0.19 -3.68
CA VAL A 30 3.52 -1.43 -4.15
C VAL A 30 4.19 -1.82 -5.45
N ARG A 31 4.70 -3.06 -5.53
CA ARG A 31 5.28 -3.60 -6.76
C ARG A 31 4.85 -5.05 -6.98
N ILE A 32 4.81 -5.47 -8.24
CA ILE A 32 4.72 -6.88 -8.58
C ILE A 32 6.13 -7.46 -8.44
N ALA A 33 6.25 -8.54 -7.69
CA ALA A 33 7.49 -9.29 -7.51
C ALA A 33 7.23 -10.76 -7.87
N GLN A 34 8.28 -11.46 -8.30
CA GLN A 34 8.18 -12.88 -8.63
C GLN A 34 8.86 -13.72 -7.56
N THR A 35 8.22 -14.82 -7.14
CA THR A 35 8.84 -15.79 -6.23
C THR A 35 9.90 -16.62 -6.94
N ARG A 36 10.72 -17.34 -6.17
CA ARG A 36 11.70 -18.31 -6.72
C ARG A 36 11.05 -19.40 -7.59
N SER A 37 9.78 -19.71 -7.36
CA SER A 37 9.00 -20.68 -8.12
C SER A 37 8.29 -20.08 -9.35
N GLY A 38 8.47 -18.78 -9.63
CA GLY A 38 7.89 -18.13 -10.80
C GLY A 38 6.47 -17.60 -10.60
N HIS A 39 5.96 -17.53 -9.37
CA HIS A 39 4.64 -16.94 -9.11
C HIS A 39 4.73 -15.44 -8.91
N ASP A 40 3.83 -14.70 -9.54
CA ASP A 40 3.70 -13.27 -9.32
C ASP A 40 2.96 -13.00 -8.00
N ILE A 41 3.47 -12.05 -7.23
CA ILE A 41 2.92 -11.58 -5.96
C ILE A 41 2.93 -10.06 -5.92
N LEU A 42 2.03 -9.49 -5.14
CA LEU A 42 1.99 -8.05 -4.89
C LEU A 42 2.75 -7.76 -3.59
N PHE A 43 3.89 -7.08 -3.67
CA PHE A 43 4.69 -6.70 -2.51
C PHE A 43 4.33 -5.28 -2.07
N CYS A 44 3.89 -5.12 -0.82
CA CYS A 44 3.59 -3.83 -0.21
C CYS A 44 4.56 -3.56 0.94
N THR A 45 5.24 -2.41 0.93
CA THR A 45 6.21 -2.07 1.99
C THR A 45 5.56 -1.73 3.33
N ARG A 46 4.27 -1.44 3.37
CA ARG A 46 3.52 -1.11 4.59
C ARG A 46 2.87 -2.34 5.19
N HIS A 47 2.91 -2.42 6.52
CA HIS A 47 2.30 -3.49 7.30
C HIS A 47 1.44 -2.89 8.44
N PRO A 48 0.15 -3.27 8.57
CA PRO A 48 -0.61 -4.11 7.64
C PRO A 48 -0.75 -3.45 6.26
N ALA A 49 -0.96 -4.26 5.21
CA ALA A 49 -1.21 -3.73 3.87
C ALA A 49 -2.54 -2.96 3.87
N PRO A 50 -2.60 -1.76 3.26
CA PRO A 50 -3.84 -0.97 3.23
C PRO A 50 -4.90 -1.64 2.34
N ASP A 51 -6.17 -1.41 2.63
CA ASP A 51 -7.31 -2.08 1.96
C ASP A 51 -7.28 -1.93 0.43
N GLU A 52 -6.90 -0.74 -0.06
CA GLU A 52 -6.77 -0.47 -1.50
C GLU A 52 -5.77 -1.41 -2.22
N VAL A 53 -4.73 -1.85 -1.50
CA VAL A 53 -3.71 -2.78 -1.99
C VAL A 53 -4.22 -4.21 -1.93
N LEU A 54 -5.01 -4.56 -0.92
CA LEU A 54 -5.70 -5.84 -0.82
C LEU A 54 -6.74 -6.00 -1.94
N ASP A 55 -7.53 -4.96 -2.20
CA ASP A 55 -8.49 -4.91 -3.30
C ASP A 55 -7.81 -4.99 -4.66
N ARG A 56 -6.64 -4.34 -4.80
CA ARG A 56 -5.81 -4.49 -6.00
C ARG A 56 -5.35 -5.93 -6.19
N GLY A 57 -4.78 -6.55 -5.15
CA GLY A 57 -4.37 -7.96 -5.19
C GLY A 57 -5.54 -8.89 -5.57
N ARG A 58 -6.72 -8.67 -4.99
CA ARG A 58 -7.94 -9.43 -5.32
C ARG A 58 -8.36 -9.28 -6.78
N ARG A 59 -8.35 -8.05 -7.32
CA ARG A 59 -8.71 -7.78 -8.72
C ARG A 59 -7.72 -8.39 -9.70
N GLU A 60 -6.43 -8.38 -9.37
CA GLU A 60 -5.37 -8.94 -10.21
C GLU A 60 -5.13 -10.45 -9.99
N GLY A 61 -5.80 -11.06 -8.99
CA GLY A 61 -5.58 -12.46 -8.63
C GLY A 61 -4.21 -12.72 -7.98
N LEU A 62 -3.59 -11.68 -7.42
CA LEU A 62 -2.26 -11.71 -6.82
C LEU A 62 -2.34 -11.74 -5.29
N ALA A 63 -1.54 -12.61 -4.68
CA ALA A 63 -1.37 -12.61 -3.23
C ALA A 63 -0.56 -11.39 -2.78
N VAL A 64 -1.07 -10.67 -1.78
CA VAL A 64 -0.39 -9.51 -1.19
C VAL A 64 0.52 -9.94 -0.05
N PHE A 65 1.81 -9.59 -0.13
CA PHE A 65 2.79 -9.86 0.92
C PHE A 65 3.41 -8.57 1.45
N THR A 66 3.66 -8.56 2.75
CA THR A 66 4.35 -7.49 3.46
C THR A 66 5.76 -7.94 3.91
N PRO A 67 6.69 -7.01 4.23
CA PRO A 67 8.04 -7.35 4.70
C PRO A 67 8.10 -8.44 5.78
N PRO A 68 7.33 -8.38 6.90
CA PRO A 68 7.42 -9.41 7.94
C PRO A 68 6.98 -10.80 7.48
N GLU A 69 6.06 -10.88 6.51
CA GLU A 69 5.64 -12.15 5.94
C GLU A 69 6.73 -12.72 5.03
N ILE A 70 7.35 -11.88 4.19
CA ILE A 70 8.48 -12.30 3.34
C ILE A 70 9.64 -12.81 4.21
N GLU A 71 9.93 -12.16 5.34
CA GLU A 71 10.94 -12.64 6.29
C GLU A 71 10.61 -14.03 6.85
N THR A 72 9.33 -14.31 7.10
CA THR A 72 8.86 -15.64 7.53
C THR A 72 9.12 -16.71 6.46
N PHE A 73 9.13 -16.33 5.18
CA PHE A 73 9.35 -17.23 4.04
C PHE A 73 10.79 -17.28 3.51
N ARG A 74 11.74 -16.54 4.10
CA ARG A 74 13.11 -16.42 3.57
C ARG A 74 13.80 -17.76 3.29
N ASP A 75 13.59 -18.72 4.18
CA ASP A 75 14.15 -20.09 4.12
C ASP A 75 13.06 -21.17 3.96
N ALA A 76 11.85 -20.78 3.57
CA ALA A 76 10.76 -21.71 3.37
C ALA A 76 10.90 -22.51 2.08
N HIS A 77 10.40 -23.75 2.08
CA HIS A 77 10.33 -24.58 0.88
C HIS A 77 9.40 -23.92 -0.17
N PRO A 78 9.72 -23.99 -1.48
CA PRO A 78 8.90 -23.39 -2.54
C PRO A 78 7.43 -23.81 -2.51
N GLU A 79 7.15 -25.05 -2.10
CA GLU A 79 5.77 -25.54 -1.96
C GLU A 79 4.99 -24.84 -0.85
N ALA A 80 5.65 -24.48 0.26
CA ALA A 80 5.03 -23.73 1.34
C ALA A 80 4.67 -22.30 0.88
N VAL A 81 5.54 -21.69 0.06
CA VAL A 81 5.27 -20.39 -0.58
C VAL A 81 4.10 -20.49 -1.56
N ALA A 82 4.04 -21.54 -2.38
CA ALA A 82 2.93 -21.76 -3.31
C ALA A 82 1.60 -21.99 -2.57
N ALA A 83 1.61 -22.76 -1.48
CA ALA A 83 0.44 -22.94 -0.63
C ALA A 83 -0.02 -21.62 0.00
N ALA A 84 0.93 -20.82 0.52
CA ALA A 84 0.65 -19.50 1.07
C ALA A 84 0.00 -18.57 0.04
N ILE A 85 0.51 -18.53 -1.19
CA ILE A 85 -0.07 -17.74 -2.28
C ILE A 85 -1.51 -18.18 -2.54
N LYS A 86 -1.77 -19.48 -2.68
CA LYS A 86 -3.14 -20.00 -2.90
C LYS A 86 -4.09 -19.59 -1.78
N ILE A 87 -3.65 -19.69 -0.53
CA ILE A 87 -4.45 -19.28 0.64
C ILE A 87 -4.75 -17.78 0.59
N LYS A 88 -3.74 -16.93 0.35
CA LYS A 88 -3.91 -15.47 0.36
C LYS A 88 -4.71 -14.94 -0.82
N VAL A 89 -4.69 -15.62 -1.96
CA VAL A 89 -5.60 -15.30 -3.08
C VAL A 89 -7.04 -15.64 -2.71
N GLY A 90 -7.27 -16.79 -2.04
CA GLY A 90 -8.60 -17.20 -1.59
C GLY A 90 -9.14 -16.40 -0.39
N LEU A 91 -8.24 -15.89 0.47
CA LEU A 91 -8.56 -15.13 1.68
C LEU A 91 -7.73 -13.84 1.72
N PRO A 92 -8.11 -12.81 0.94
CA PRO A 92 -7.43 -11.52 0.91
C PRO A 92 -7.40 -10.89 2.31
N GLY A 93 -6.27 -10.30 2.69
CA GLY A 93 -6.08 -9.70 4.02
C GLY A 93 -5.67 -10.68 5.12
N SER A 94 -5.60 -11.99 4.84
CA SER A 94 -5.02 -12.96 5.77
C SER A 94 -3.54 -12.67 5.99
N GLU A 95 -3.08 -12.80 7.25
CA GLU A 95 -1.68 -12.65 7.62
C GLU A 95 -1.06 -14.02 7.91
N ILE A 96 0.17 -14.21 7.44
CA ILE A 96 0.93 -15.42 7.74
C ILE A 96 1.88 -15.14 8.90
N VAL A 97 1.55 -15.74 10.05
CA VAL A 97 2.34 -15.63 11.27
C VAL A 97 3.18 -16.89 11.50
N SER A 98 4.45 -16.71 11.84
CA SER A 98 5.30 -17.83 12.26
C SER A 98 4.84 -18.37 13.62
N SER A 99 4.81 -19.69 13.78
CA SER A 99 4.51 -20.36 15.07
C SER A 99 5.50 -20.02 16.20
N ARG A 100 6.70 -19.54 15.85
CA ARG A 100 7.66 -18.97 16.82
C ARG A 100 7.12 -17.69 17.49
N SER A 101 6.31 -16.90 16.79
CA SER A 101 5.70 -15.67 17.34
C SER A 101 4.50 -15.95 18.25
N LEU A 102 3.75 -17.04 18.01
CA LEU A 102 2.60 -17.43 18.84
C LEU A 102 3.00 -17.84 20.27
N LYS A 103 4.16 -18.50 20.44
CA LYS A 103 4.67 -18.87 21.78
C LYS A 103 4.97 -17.68 22.69
N LYS A 104 5.18 -16.48 22.14
CA LYS A 104 5.51 -15.28 22.93
C LYS A 104 4.28 -14.59 23.52
N LYS A 105 3.08 -14.82 22.95
CA LYS A 105 1.81 -14.26 23.47
C LYS A 105 1.06 -15.19 24.42
N ALA A 106 1.32 -16.51 24.38
CA ALA A 106 0.66 -17.49 25.27
C ALA A 106 1.28 -17.61 26.67
N ARG A 107 2.19 -16.70 27.07
CA ARG A 107 2.81 -16.62 28.40
C ARG A 107 2.61 -15.24 29.04
N ARG A 108 1.38 -14.74 29.04
CA ARG A 108 0.97 -13.60 29.88
C ARG A 108 -0.30 -13.96 30.60
#